data_AF-M7YJ79-F1
#
_entry.id   AF-M7YJ79-F1
#
_cell.length_a   1.000
_cell.length_b   1.000
_cell.length_c   1.000
_cell.angle_alpha   90.00
_cell.angle_beta   90.00
_cell.angle_gamma   90.00
#
_symmetry.space_group_name_H-M   'P 1'
#
loop_
_entity.id
_entity.type
_entity.pdbx_description
1 polymer ?
#
loop_
_entity_poly.entity_id
_entity_poly.type
_entity_poly.pdbx_seq_one_letter_code
_entity_poly.pdbx_strand_id
1 'polypeptide(L)'
;MVVEGVAWGISVAGWIMSPIISKLLDKALSYCKFDKEETLQRLLTDVLPRLALTLEAVEDIHHRKFFEEMVRGLKSAFFDMEYILADLEYIRHQKKLDNQKSLLQKREKKKAQNGFGC
;
A
#
# COMPACT_ATOMS: atom_id res chain seq x y z
N MET A 1 18.83 1.99 29.94
CA MET A 1 18.85 2.33 28.50
C MET A 1 18.72 1.12 27.56
N VAL A 2 18.75 -0.13 28.03
CA VAL A 2 18.60 -1.33 27.17
C VAL A 2 17.16 -1.56 26.70
N VAL A 3 16.16 -1.15 27.49
CA VAL A 3 14.73 -1.40 27.22
C VAL A 3 14.21 -0.64 26.00
N GLU A 4 14.78 0.53 25.67
CA GLU A 4 14.34 1.35 24.53
C GLU A 4 14.87 0.85 23.18
N GLY A 5 16.02 0.16 23.15
CA GLY A 5 16.50 -0.50 21.93
C GLY A 5 15.54 -1.61 21.51
N VAL A 6 15.28 -2.53 22.46
CA VAL A 6 14.50 -3.77 22.24
C VAL A 6 13.07 -3.52 21.78
N ALA A 7 12.47 -2.42 22.21
CA ALA A 7 11.13 -2.05 21.80
C ALA A 7 11.05 -1.58 20.33
N TRP A 8 12.13 -0.99 19.79
CA TRP A 8 12.10 -0.39 18.47
C TRP A 8 12.29 -1.42 17.35
N GLY A 9 13.26 -2.33 17.45
CA GLY A 9 13.50 -3.35 16.43
C GLY A 9 12.30 -4.31 16.31
N ILE A 10 11.69 -4.70 17.43
CA ILE A 10 10.46 -5.49 17.45
C ILE A 10 9.30 -4.74 16.77
N SER A 11 9.16 -3.43 17.00
CA SER A 11 8.12 -2.60 16.38
C SER A 11 8.29 -2.50 14.85
N VAL A 12 9.53 -2.34 14.38
CA VAL A 12 9.83 -2.31 12.94
C VAL A 12 9.57 -3.66 12.29
N ALA A 13 10.06 -4.74 12.90
CA ALA A 13 9.83 -6.10 12.40
C ALA A 13 8.33 -6.45 12.37
N GLY A 14 7.58 -6.10 13.42
CA GLY A 14 6.13 -6.30 13.48
C GLY A 14 5.37 -5.50 12.42
N TRP A 15 5.80 -4.27 12.14
CA TRP A 15 5.22 -3.47 11.05
C TRP A 15 5.50 -4.10 9.67
N ILE A 16 6.73 -4.53 9.40
CA ILE A 16 7.11 -5.14 8.11
C ILE A 16 6.34 -6.45 7.87
N MET A 17 6.22 -7.28 8.90
CA MET A 17 5.52 -8.57 8.83
C MET A 17 4.00 -8.41 8.85
N SER A 18 3.48 -7.18 8.93
CA SER A 18 2.05 -6.93 8.93
C SER A 18 1.41 -7.33 7.59
N PRO A 19 0.31 -8.10 7.60
CA PRO A 19 -0.43 -8.44 6.39
C PRO A 19 -0.92 -7.20 5.61
N ILE A 20 -1.08 -6.06 6.29
CA ILE A 20 -1.51 -4.81 5.67
C ILE A 20 -0.46 -4.32 4.66
N ILE A 21 0.82 -4.39 5.02
CA ILE A 21 1.93 -3.95 4.16
C ILE A 21 2.03 -4.82 2.92
N SER A 22 1.91 -6.13 3.07
CA SER A 22 1.89 -7.07 1.94
C SER A 22 0.72 -6.78 0.99
N LYS A 23 -0.49 -6.60 1.53
CA LYS A 23 -1.68 -6.27 0.72
C LYS A 23 -1.56 -4.94 -0.03
N LEU A 24 -0.98 -3.92 0.60
CA LEU A 24 -0.78 -2.61 -0.04
C LEU A 24 0.19 -2.73 -1.22
N LEU A 25 1.27 -3.48 -1.07
CA LEU A 25 2.23 -3.72 -2.15
C LEU A 25 1.61 -4.47 -3.31
N ASP A 26 0.94 -5.59 -3.04
CA ASP A 26 0.29 -6.38 -4.08
C ASP A 26 -0.69 -5.53 -4.88
N LYS A 27 -1.43 -4.66 -4.18
CA LYS A 27 -2.37 -3.74 -4.81
C LYS A 27 -1.66 -2.67 -5.64
N ALA A 28 -0.60 -2.06 -5.13
CA ALA A 28 0.20 -1.10 -5.89
C ALA A 28 0.83 -1.72 -7.14
N LEU A 29 1.40 -2.92 -7.02
CA LEU A 29 1.99 -3.69 -8.11
C LEU A 29 0.94 -4.12 -9.14
N SER A 30 -0.30 -4.36 -8.72
CA SER A 30 -1.41 -4.63 -9.65
C SER A 30 -1.77 -3.42 -10.53
N TYR A 31 -1.52 -2.19 -10.06
CA TYR A 31 -1.78 -0.96 -10.82
C TYR A 31 -0.56 -0.45 -11.58
N CYS A 32 0.64 -0.66 -11.04
CA CYS A 32 1.89 -0.19 -11.62
C CYS A 32 2.77 -1.39 -11.97
N LYS A 33 3.12 -1.54 -13.25
CA LYS A 33 4.17 -2.48 -13.64
C LYS A 33 5.49 -1.98 -13.07
N PHE A 34 5.95 -2.65 -12.02
CA PHE A 34 7.21 -2.31 -11.37
C PHE A 34 8.28 -3.30 -11.82
N ASP A 35 9.26 -2.81 -12.58
CA ASP A 35 10.36 -3.60 -13.13
C ASP A 35 11.22 -4.30 -12.05
N LYS A 36 11.09 -3.86 -10.79
CA LYS A 36 11.87 -4.33 -9.65
C LYS A 36 11.01 -4.95 -8.54
N GLU A 37 9.86 -5.53 -8.90
CA GLU A 37 8.93 -6.16 -7.94
C GLU A 37 9.62 -7.16 -7.00
N GLU A 38 10.41 -8.07 -7.57
CA GLU A 38 11.19 -9.05 -6.81
C GLU A 38 12.19 -8.39 -5.85
N THR A 39 12.78 -7.27 -6.26
CA THR A 39 13.74 -6.53 -5.42
C THR A 39 13.03 -5.89 -4.23
N LEU A 40 11.85 -5.31 -4.45
CA LEU A 40 11.05 -4.68 -3.41
C LEU A 40 10.53 -5.72 -2.42
N GLN A 41 10.03 -6.86 -2.91
CA GLN A 41 9.62 -7.97 -2.06
C GLN A 41 10.78 -8.48 -1.20
N ARG A 42 11.97 -8.68 -1.79
CA ARG A 42 13.15 -9.10 -1.05
C ARG A 42 13.61 -8.05 -0.03
N LEU A 43 13.57 -6.77 -0.37
CA LEU A 43 13.92 -5.70 0.58
C LEU A 43 13.07 -5.78 1.86
N LEU A 44 11.76 -6.00 1.70
CA LEU A 44 10.81 -6.00 2.80
C LEU A 44 10.79 -7.33 3.56
N THR A 45 10.84 -8.46 2.88
CA THR A 45 10.67 -9.78 3.53
C THR A 45 11.96 -10.35 4.11
N ASP A 46 13.11 -9.93 3.57
CA ASP A 46 14.41 -10.52 3.86
C ASP A 46 15.35 -9.47 4.50
N VAL A 47 15.63 -8.38 3.78
CA VAL A 47 16.70 -7.45 4.16
C VAL A 47 16.34 -6.63 5.40
N LEU A 48 15.18 -5.96 5.40
CA LEU A 48 14.80 -5.06 6.48
C LEU A 48 14.55 -5.77 7.83
N PRO A 49 13.90 -6.94 7.89
CA PRO A 49 13.76 -7.69 9.14
C PRO A 49 15.10 -8.08 9.75
N ARG A 50 16.03 -8.60 8.93
CA ARG A 50 17.38 -8.98 9.41
C ARG A 50 18.17 -7.77 9.87
N LEU A 51 18.09 -6.67 9.15
CA LEU A 51 18.79 -5.44 9.50
C LEU A 51 18.26 -4.83 10.80
N ALA A 52 16.94 -4.83 11.00
CA ALA A 52 16.32 -4.39 12.26
C ALA A 52 16.79 -5.24 13.45
N LEU A 53 16.82 -6.57 13.32
CA LEU A 53 17.30 -7.47 14.36
C LEU A 53 18.82 -7.36 14.60
N THR A 54 19.60 -7.05 13.57
CA THR A 54 21.06 -6.87 13.72
C THR A 54 21.37 -5.58 14.46
N LEU A 55 20.65 -4.50 14.16
CA LEU A 55 20.82 -3.21 14.83
C LEU A 55 20.29 -3.21 16.26
N GLU A 56 19.32 -4.07 16.57
CA GLU A 56 18.90 -4.37 17.95
C GLU A 56 20.06 -4.90 18.80
N ALA A 57 20.91 -5.74 18.20
CA ALA A 57 22.04 -6.36 18.88
C ALA A 57 23.29 -5.45 18.96
N VAL A 58 23.31 -4.32 18.24
CA VAL A 58 24.46 -3.42 18.16
C VAL A 58 24.18 -2.18 19.02
N GLU A 59 24.98 -1.95 20.07
CA GLU A 59 24.86 -0.78 20.95
C GLU A 59 25.30 0.55 20.29
N ASP A 60 25.75 0.53 19.04
CA ASP A 60 26.17 1.75 18.32
C ASP A 60 24.98 2.64 17.94
N ILE A 61 24.85 3.73 18.69
CA ILE A 61 23.80 4.75 18.57
C ILE A 61 23.81 5.43 17.19
N HIS A 62 24.97 5.57 16.54
CA HIS A 62 25.07 6.30 15.27
C HIS A 62 24.42 5.54 14.11
N HIS A 63 24.69 4.24 14.00
CA HIS A 63 24.09 3.37 13.00
C HIS A 63 22.59 3.19 13.23
N ARG A 64 22.17 3.12 14.49
CA ARG A 64 20.75 3.03 14.87
C ARG A 64 19.95 4.24 14.39
N LYS A 65 20.41 5.47 14.66
CA LYS A 65 19.69 6.69 14.26
C LYS A 65 19.51 6.80 12.74
N PHE A 66 20.56 6.50 11.96
CA PHE A 66 20.47 6.51 10.51
C PHE A 66 19.43 5.53 9.98
N PHE A 67 19.38 4.32 10.55
CA PHE A 67 18.41 3.32 10.16
C PHE A 67 16.98 3.67 10.61
N GLU A 68 16.82 4.26 11.80
CA GLU A 68 15.54 4.80 12.25
C GLU A 68 14.95 5.82 11.27
N GLU A 69 15.79 6.72 10.76
CA GLU A 69 15.40 7.71 9.76
C GLU A 69 15.01 7.07 8.43
N MET A 70 15.75 6.05 7.98
CA MET A 70 15.45 5.30 6.76
C MET A 70 14.11 4.56 6.86
N VAL A 71 13.87 3.85 7.97
CA VAL A 71 12.62 3.13 8.22
C VAL A 71 11.45 4.11 8.32
N ARG A 72 11.65 5.28 8.94
CA ARG A 72 10.63 6.33 8.99
C ARG A 72 10.28 6.84 7.60
N GLY A 73 11.28 7.08 6.75
CA GLY A 73 11.06 7.47 5.35
C GLY A 73 10.28 6.42 4.57
N LEU A 74 10.63 5.14 4.76
CA LEU A 74 9.91 4.03 4.15
C LEU A 74 8.45 3.98 4.62
N LYS A 75 8.19 4.06 5.93
CA LYS A 75 6.83 4.10 6.49
C LYS A 75 6.01 5.25 5.89
N SER A 76 6.60 6.44 5.76
CA SER A 76 5.94 7.59 5.12
C SER A 76 5.53 7.28 3.68
N ALA A 77 6.44 6.71 2.87
CA ALA A 77 6.15 6.37 1.48
C ALA A 77 5.03 5.32 1.35
N PHE A 78 4.93 4.39 2.31
CA PHE A 78 3.81 3.44 2.37
C PHE A 78 2.47 4.10 2.70
N PHE A 79 2.46 5.08 3.61
CA PHE A 79 1.25 5.86 3.89
C PHE A 79 0.82 6.70 2.68
N ASP A 80 1.76 7.33 1.99
CA ASP A 80 1.48 8.08 0.75
C ASP A 80 0.91 7.14 -0.33
N MET A 81 1.46 5.93 -0.46
CA MET A 81 0.95 4.91 -1.37
C MET A 81 -0.49 4.50 -1.01
N GLU A 82 -0.78 4.23 0.26
CA GLU A 82 -2.12 3.89 0.73
C GLU A 82 -3.13 4.99 0.37
N TYR A 83 -2.76 6.25 0.60
CA TYR A 83 -3.58 7.41 0.26
C TYR A 83 -3.87 7.49 -1.25
N ILE A 84 -2.84 7.35 -2.10
CA ILE A 84 -3.00 7.37 -3.55
C ILE A 84 -3.87 6.20 -4.04
N LEU A 85 -3.69 5.00 -3.48
CA LEU A 85 -4.48 3.83 -3.84
C LEU A 85 -5.97 4.03 -3.50
N ALA A 86 -6.27 4.62 -2.34
CA ALA A 86 -7.63 4.93 -1.94
C ALA A 86 -8.30 5.91 -2.91
N ASP A 87 -7.58 6.95 -3.35
CA ASP A 87 -8.09 7.92 -4.34
C ASP A 87 -8.37 7.26 -5.70
N LEU A 88 -7.47 6.38 -6.16
CA LEU A 88 -7.65 5.64 -7.42
C LEU A 88 -8.89 4.72 -7.37
N GLU A 89 -9.12 4.07 -6.24
CA GLU A 89 -10.32 3.25 -6.03
C GLU A 89 -11.58 4.08 -6.05
N TYR A 90 -11.58 5.21 -5.34
CA TYR A 90 -12.71 6.13 -5.35
C TYR A 90 -13.07 6.57 -6.77
N ILE A 91 -12.08 6.99 -7.57
CA ILE A 91 -12.29 7.39 -8.97
C ILE A 91 -12.88 6.23 -9.79
N ARG A 92 -12.40 5.00 -9.60
CA ARG A 92 -12.93 3.83 -10.30
C ARG A 92 -14.37 3.55 -9.91
N HIS A 93 -14.68 3.63 -8.62
CA HIS A 93 -16.04 3.43 -8.12
C HIS A 93 -17.00 4.46 -8.71
N GLN A 94 -16.62 5.74 -8.76
CA GLN A 94 -17.42 6.80 -9.39
C GLN A 94 -17.68 6.50 -10.87
N LYS A 95 -16.64 6.16 -11.64
CA LYS A 95 -16.80 5.79 -13.06
C LYS A 95 -17.74 4.61 -13.27
N LYS A 96 -17.70 3.61 -12.39
CA LYS A 96 -18.59 2.44 -12.45
C LYS A 96 -20.05 2.82 -12.19
N LEU A 97 -20.29 3.74 -11.25
CA LEU A 97 -21.64 4.24 -10.96
C LEU A 97 -22.18 5.07 -12.13
N ASP A 98 -21.37 5.95 -12.71
CA ASP A 98 -21.77 6.78 -13.85
C ASP A 98 -22.08 5.94 -15.08
N ASN A 99 -21.25 4.93 -15.37
CA ASN A 99 -21.51 3.98 -16.44
C ASN A 99 -22.84 3.24 -16.21
N GLN A 100 -23.14 2.78 -15.00
CA GLN A 100 -24.41 2.12 -14.69
C GLN A 100 -25.61 3.06 -14.88
N LYS A 101 -25.53 4.30 -14.40
CA LYS A 101 -26.58 5.32 -14.62
C LYS A 101 -26.82 5.55 -16.11
N SER A 102 -25.75 5.68 -16.90
CA SER A 102 -25.85 5.89 -18.35
C SER A 102 -26.53 4.71 -19.07
N LEU A 103 -26.27 3.48 -18.63
CA LEU A 103 -26.88 2.27 -19.19
C LEU A 103 -28.36 2.17 -18.83
N LEU A 104 -28.74 2.51 -17.60
CA LEU A 104 -30.14 2.57 -17.18
C LEU A 104 -30.91 3.60 -18.00
N GLN A 105 -30.37 4.82 -18.15
CA GLN A 105 -30.99 5.85 -18.98
C GLN A 105 -31.16 5.42 -20.44
N LYS A 106 -30.16 4.74 -21.03
CA LYS A 106 -30.27 4.19 -22.39
C LYS A 106 -31.37 3.13 -22.50
N ARG A 107 -31.54 2.27 -21.49
CA ARG A 107 -32.61 1.25 -21.46
C ARG A 107 -33.98 1.90 -21.36
N GLU A 108 -34.14 2.89 -20.50
CA GLU A 108 -35.42 3.62 -20.33
C GLU A 108 -35.79 4.38 -21.61
N LYS A 109 -34.84 5.05 -22.27
CA LYS A 109 -35.08 5.71 -23.58
C LYS A 109 -35.48 4.72 -24.68
N LYS A 110 -34.87 3.54 -24.74
CA LYS A 110 -35.27 2.48 -25.69
C LYS A 110 -36.67 1.96 -25.41
N LYS A 111 -37.05 1.77 -24.15
CA LYS A 111 -38.43 1.38 -23.79
C LYS A 111 -39.44 2.45 -24.19
N ALA A 112 -39.13 3.72 -23.96
CA ALA A 112 -39.98 4.84 -24.38
C ALA A 112 -40.14 4.90 -25.90
N GLN A 113 -39.06 4.70 -26.68
CA GLN A 113 -39.14 4.65 -28.15
C GLN A 113 -39.94 3.44 -28.67
N ASN A 114 -39.80 2.27 -28.04
CA ASN A 114 -40.52 1.07 -28.46
C ASN A 114 -41.98 1.02 -27.97
N GLY A 115 -42.34 1.83 -26.96
CA GLY A 115 -43.71 1.93 -26.44
C GLY A 115 -44.59 2.95 -27.17
N PHE A 116 -44.03 3.80 -28.03
CA PHE A 116 -44.76 4.75 -28.88
C PHE A 116 -45.10 4.18 -30.27
N GLY A 117 -44.84 2.90 -30.52
CA GLY A 117 -45.19 2.19 -31.74
C GLY A 117 -46.40 1.28 -31.58
N CYS A 118 -47.58 1.86 -31.31
CA CYS A 118 -48.91 1.28 -31.51
C CYS A 118 -49.86 2.41 -31.88
#